data_AF-A0A6G3S712-F1
#
_entry.id   AF-A0A6G3S712-F1
#
_cell.length_a   1.000
_cell.length_b   1.000
_cell.length_c   1.000
_cell.angle_alpha   90.00
_cell.angle_beta   90.00
_cell.angle_gamma   90.00
#
_symmetry.space_group_name_H-M   'P 1'
#
loop_
_entity.id
_entity.type
_entity.pdbx_description
1 polymer ?
#
loop_
_entity_poly.entity_id
_entity_poly.type
_entity_poly.pdbx_seq_one_letter_code
_entity_poly.pdbx_strand_id
1 'polypeptide(L)'
;LVVEATRVGADTRLARMARLVEDAQTGKARVQRLADRISAVFVPVVVAIALGTLVVRLLVTGDPTAAFSAAVAVLIIACPCALGLATPTALMVGTGRGAQ
;
A
#
# COMPACT_ATOMS: atom_id res chain seq x y z
N LEU A 1 -35.91 42.05 -7.97
CA LEU A 1 -36.15 40.89 -7.08
C LEU A 1 -35.25 41.05 -5.87
N VAL A 2 -35.82 41.21 -4.68
CA VAL A 2 -35.09 41.21 -3.41
C VAL A 2 -35.15 39.78 -2.86
N VAL A 3 -34.01 39.20 -2.49
CA VAL A 3 -33.91 37.80 -2.04
C VAL A 3 -33.30 37.80 -0.65
N GLU A 4 -33.96 37.12 0.30
CA GLU A 4 -33.51 37.02 1.68
C GLU A 4 -32.61 35.78 1.86
N ALA A 5 -31.41 35.99 2.39
CA ALA A 5 -30.42 34.93 2.56
C ALA A 5 -30.69 34.15 3.85
N THR A 6 -31.27 32.96 3.74
CA THR A 6 -31.60 32.09 4.89
C THR A 6 -30.39 31.39 5.50
N ARG A 7 -29.34 31.12 4.71
CA ARG A 7 -28.05 30.54 5.16
C ARG A 7 -26.92 31.08 4.32
N VAL A 8 -25.83 31.47 4.96
CA VAL A 8 -24.63 32.07 4.35
C VAL A 8 -23.36 31.43 4.88
N GLY A 9 -22.28 31.50 4.09
CA GLY A 9 -20.98 30.92 4.46
C GLY A 9 -21.00 29.40 4.57
N ALA A 10 -20.49 28.87 5.69
CA ALA A 10 -20.30 27.43 5.92
C ALA A 10 -21.60 26.62 6.00
N ASP A 11 -22.74 27.27 6.26
CA ASP A 11 -24.04 26.61 6.33
C ASP A 11 -24.74 26.49 4.97
N THR A 12 -24.16 27.04 3.91
CA THR A 12 -24.70 26.92 2.55
C THR A 12 -24.66 25.48 2.06
N ARG A 13 -25.58 25.14 1.15
CA ARG A 13 -25.57 23.82 0.50
C ARG A 13 -24.27 23.58 -0.29
N LEU A 14 -23.69 24.64 -0.86
CA LEU A 14 -22.41 24.61 -1.57
C LEU A 14 -21.24 24.27 -0.63
N ALA A 15 -21.14 24.91 0.53
CA ALA A 15 -20.12 24.58 1.53
C ALA A 15 -20.27 23.14 2.05
N ARG A 16 -21.51 22.66 2.16
CA ARG A 16 -21.81 21.27 2.55
C ARG A 16 -21.40 20.27 1.47
N MET A 17 -21.63 20.59 0.19
CA MET A 17 -21.15 19.79 -0.95
C MET A 17 -19.61 19.78 -1.02
N ALA A 18 -18.97 20.93 -0.83
CA ALA A 18 -17.52 21.03 -0.80
C ALA A 18 -16.92 20.15 0.31
N ARG A 19 -17.45 20.22 1.54
CA ARG A 19 -17.03 19.34 2.65
C ARG A 19 -17.24 17.86 2.36
N LEU A 20 -18.37 17.48 1.74
CA LEU A 20 -18.61 16.08 1.35
C LEU A 20 -17.61 15.59 0.30
N VAL A 21 -17.22 16.45 -0.66
CA VAL A 21 -16.18 16.13 -1.65
C VAL A 21 -14.81 16.03 -0.98
N GLU A 22 -14.50 16.95 -0.07
CA GLU A 22 -13.23 16.99 0.67
C GLU A 22 -13.08 15.77 1.59
N ASP A 23 -14.15 15.37 2.30
CA ASP A 23 -14.23 14.14 3.10
C ASP A 23 -14.10 12.88 2.22
N ALA A 24 -14.66 12.90 1.00
CA ALA A 24 -14.52 11.81 0.05
C ALA A 24 -13.08 11.70 -0.51
N GLN A 25 -12.36 12.83 -0.65
CA GLN A 25 -10.97 12.89 -1.12
C GLN A 25 -9.94 12.64 -0.03
N THR A 26 -10.23 12.95 1.24
CA THR A 26 -9.32 12.71 2.39
C THR A 26 -9.35 11.26 2.88
N GLY A 27 -10.31 10.45 2.43
CA GLY A 27 -10.30 9.02 2.70
C GLY A 27 -9.17 8.30 1.96
N LYS A 28 -8.24 7.66 2.68
CA LYS A 28 -7.25 6.72 2.09
C LYS A 28 -7.97 5.84 1.07
N ALA A 29 -7.55 5.91 -0.21
CA ALA A 29 -8.16 5.15 -1.29
C ALA A 29 -8.26 3.67 -0.88
N ARG A 30 -9.41 3.03 -1.09
CA ARG A 30 -9.65 1.63 -0.66
C ARG A 30 -8.58 0.67 -1.20
N VAL A 31 -8.10 0.97 -2.40
CA VAL A 31 -6.99 0.27 -3.07
C VAL A 31 -5.68 0.37 -2.29
N GLN A 32 -5.35 1.55 -1.75
CA GLN A 32 -4.15 1.77 -0.95
C GLN A 32 -4.21 1.01 0.38
N ARG A 33 -5.40 0.90 0.99
CA ARG A 33 -5.61 0.06 2.18
C ARG A 33 -5.47 -1.43 1.88
N LEU A 34 -5.83 -1.87 0.68
CA LEU A 34 -5.68 -3.26 0.25
C LEU A 34 -4.20 -3.64 0.13
N ALA A 35 -3.41 -2.76 -0.51
CA ALA A 35 -1.97 -2.92 -0.65
C ALA A 35 -1.25 -2.89 0.71
N ASP A 36 -1.64 -1.97 1.60
CA ASP A 36 -1.11 -1.91 2.97
C ASP A 36 -1.41 -3.20 3.75
N ARG A 37 -2.61 -3.77 3.60
CA ARG A 37 -3.00 -4.99 4.31
C ARG A 37 -2.24 -6.22 3.82
N ILE A 38 -1.97 -6.32 2.52
CA ILE A 38 -1.15 -7.40 1.95
C ILE A 38 0.30 -7.24 2.42
N SER A 39 0.86 -6.03 2.33
CA SER A 39 2.21 -5.73 2.78
C SER A 39 2.40 -6.02 4.28
N ALA A 40 1.39 -5.72 5.10
CA ALA A 40 1.40 -5.99 6.54
C ALA A 40 1.50 -7.48 6.90
N VAL A 41 1.09 -8.40 6.01
CA VAL A 41 1.21 -9.85 6.20
C VAL A 41 2.44 -10.40 5.46
N PHE A 42 2.73 -9.90 4.26
CA PHE A 42 3.81 -10.41 3.43
C PHE A 42 5.19 -10.12 4.03
N VAL A 43 5.39 -8.90 4.55
CA VAL A 43 6.66 -8.50 5.18
C VAL A 43 7.04 -9.39 6.36
N PRO A 44 6.18 -9.62 7.38
CA PRO A 44 6.56 -10.48 8.50
C PRO A 44 6.78 -11.94 8.10
N VAL A 45 6.05 -12.45 7.10
CA VAL A 45 6.27 -13.82 6.59
C VAL A 45 7.65 -13.97 5.95
N VAL A 46 8.06 -13.03 5.09
CA VAL A 46 9.39 -13.06 4.46
C VAL A 46 10.50 -12.94 5.49
N VAL A 47 10.34 -12.06 6.48
CA VAL A 47 11.31 -11.91 7.58
C VAL A 47 11.43 -13.21 8.39
N ALA A 48 10.30 -13.87 8.70
CA ALA A 48 10.32 -15.15 9.41
C ALA A 48 11.03 -16.25 8.61
N ILE A 49 10.82 -16.33 7.29
CA ILE A 49 11.51 -17.29 6.42
C ILE A 49 13.00 -16.99 6.33
N ALA A 50 13.39 -15.71 6.22
CA ALA A 50 14.80 -15.31 6.19
C ALA A 50 15.51 -15.68 7.50
N LEU A 51 14.89 -15.41 8.65
CA LEU A 51 15.40 -15.82 9.96
C LEU A 51 15.50 -17.34 10.10
N GLY A 52 14.46 -18.07 9.67
CA GLY A 52 14.46 -19.54 9.67
C GLY A 52 15.60 -20.10 8.81
N THR A 53 15.82 -19.52 7.63
CA THR A 53 16.91 -19.92 6.74
C THR A 53 18.27 -19.66 7.37
N LEU A 54 18.47 -18.49 7.98
CA LEU A 54 19.70 -18.13 8.70
C LEU A 54 20.00 -19.13 9.82
N VAL A 55 19.00 -19.45 10.65
CA VAL A 55 19.12 -20.37 11.78
C VAL A 55 19.42 -21.79 11.30
N VAL A 56 18.70 -22.29 10.29
CA VAL A 56 18.91 -23.63 9.74
C VAL A 56 20.31 -23.75 9.11
N ARG A 57 20.74 -22.77 8.31
CA ARG A 57 22.08 -22.78 7.69
C ARG A 57 23.20 -22.68 8.72
N LEU A 58 23.03 -21.87 9.77
CA LEU A 58 23.99 -21.71 10.84
C LEU A 58 24.15 -23.02 11.64
N LEU A 59 23.05 -23.69 11.97
CA LEU A 59 23.05 -24.97 12.70
C LEU A 59 23.63 -26.12 11.89
N VAL A 60 23.44 -26.14 10.55
CA VAL A 60 23.90 -27.23 9.69
C VAL A 60 25.35 -27.05 9.24
N THR A 61 25.79 -25.82 8.94
CA THR A 61 27.09 -25.59 8.27
C THR A 61 28.19 -25.13 9.22
N GLY A 62 27.87 -24.44 10.32
CA GLY A 62 28.86 -23.85 11.24
C GLY A 62 29.74 -22.74 10.64
N ASP A 63 29.72 -22.53 9.32
CA ASP A 63 30.48 -21.52 8.62
C ASP A 63 29.64 -20.23 8.40
N PRO A 64 29.99 -19.12 9.08
CA PRO A 64 29.23 -17.88 9.01
C PRO A 64 29.24 -17.25 7.62
N THR A 65 30.28 -17.47 6.81
CA THR A 65 30.37 -16.84 5.48
C THR A 65 29.40 -17.46 4.47
N ALA A 66 29.30 -18.79 4.45
CA ALA A 66 28.37 -19.52 3.60
C ALA A 66 26.91 -19.35 4.03
N ALA A 67 26.65 -19.23 5.33
CA ALA A 67 25.31 -18.95 5.85
C ALA A 67 24.83 -17.54 5.46
N PHE A 68 25.72 -16.54 5.51
CA PHE A 68 25.39 -15.17 5.16
C PHE A 68 25.06 -15.01 3.67
N SER A 69 25.82 -15.64 2.78
CA SER A 69 25.54 -15.59 1.34
C SER A 69 24.20 -16.25 0.98
N ALA A 70 23.85 -17.36 1.64
CA ALA A 70 22.56 -18.02 1.44
C ALA A 70 21.38 -17.16 1.96
N ALA A 71 21.54 -16.50 3.11
CA ALA A 71 20.51 -15.60 3.65
C ALA A 71 20.27 -14.39 2.73
N VAL A 72 21.35 -13.79 2.20
CA VAL A 72 21.26 -12.69 1.24
C VAL A 72 20.58 -13.15 -0.06
N ALA A 73 20.90 -14.35 -0.57
CA ALA A 73 20.25 -14.90 -1.76
C ALA A 73 18.73 -15.07 -1.58
N VAL A 74 18.28 -15.53 -0.40
CA VAL A 74 16.85 -15.64 -0.07
C VAL A 74 16.19 -14.27 0.02
N LEU A 75 16.85 -13.28 0.63
CA LEU A 75 16.37 -11.89 0.69
C LEU A 75 16.23 -11.25 -0.71
N ILE A 76 17.18 -11.52 -1.61
CA ILE A 76 17.15 -11.03 -3.00
C ILE A 76 15.98 -11.67 -3.76
N ILE A 77 15.81 -12.98 -3.67
CA ILE A 77 14.69 -13.71 -4.32
C ILE A 77 13.34 -13.27 -3.75
N ALA A 78 13.29 -12.93 -2.46
CA ALA A 78 12.06 -12.51 -1.80
C ALA A 78 11.71 -11.02 -2.02
N CYS A 79 12.54 -10.22 -2.72
CA CYS A 79 12.23 -8.80 -2.91
C CYS A 79 10.84 -8.65 -3.55
N PRO A 80 9.88 -8.01 -2.86
CA PRO A 80 8.55 -7.76 -3.39
C PRO A 80 8.55 -6.56 -4.36
N CYS A 81 9.64 -6.38 -5.10
CA CYS A 81 9.90 -5.28 -6.01
C CYS A 81 8.72 -5.07 -7.01
N ALA A 82 8.01 -6.13 -7.39
CA ALA A 82 6.83 -6.08 -8.27
C ALA A 82 5.52 -5.63 -7.59
N LEU A 83 5.38 -5.83 -6.27
CA LEU A 83 4.17 -5.48 -5.52
C LEU A 83 3.93 -3.97 -5.45
N GLY A 84 5.00 -3.16 -5.41
CA GLY A 84 4.91 -1.70 -5.39
C GLY A 84 4.34 -1.10 -6.67
N LEU A 85 4.55 -1.76 -7.82
CA LEU A 85 4.10 -1.28 -9.13
C LEU A 85 2.71 -1.79 -9.54
N ALA A 86 2.18 -2.82 -8.88
CA ALA A 86 0.87 -3.40 -9.20
C ALA A 86 -0.28 -2.41 -8.99
N THR A 87 -0.17 -1.54 -7.97
CA THR A 87 -1.21 -0.56 -7.63
C THR A 87 -1.37 0.55 -8.67
N PRO A 88 -0.30 1.28 -9.08
CA PRO A 88 -0.43 2.33 -10.09
C PRO A 88 -0.77 1.78 -11.48
N THR A 89 -0.30 0.58 -11.84
CA THR A 89 -0.62 -0.05 -13.13
C THR A 89 -2.09 -0.42 -13.25
N ALA A 90 -2.68 -1.01 -12.19
CA ALA A 90 -4.11 -1.30 -12.14
C ALA A 90 -4.97 -0.03 -12.25
N LEU A 91 -4.57 1.05 -11.58
CA LEU A 91 -5.26 2.34 -11.65
C LEU A 91 -5.17 2.97 -13.05
N MET A 92 -3.98 3.02 -13.65
CA MET A 92 -3.77 3.59 -15.00
C MET A 92 -4.57 2.85 -16.07
N VAL A 93 -4.61 1.50 -16.01
CA VAL A 93 -5.41 0.70 -16.94
C VAL A 93 -6.91 0.88 -16.67
N GLY A 94 -7.32 0.97 -15.40
CA GLY A 94 -8.71 1.23 -15.02
C GLY A 94 -9.23 2.57 -15.54
N THR A 95 -8.47 3.66 -15.40
CA THR A 95 -8.83 4.98 -15.95
C THR A 95 -8.81 4.98 -17.47
N GLY A 96 -7.84 4.29 -18.09
CA GLY A 96 -7.73 4.17 -19.55
C GLY A 96 -8.91 3.42 -20.19
N ARG A 97 -9.48 2.42 -19.50
CA ARG A 97 -10.69 1.71 -19.94
C ARG A 97 -12.00 2.40 -19.58
N GLY A 98 -12.06 3.19 -18.50
CA GLY A 98 -13.25 3.97 -18.15
C GLY A 98 -13.43 5.24 -18.98
N ALA A 99 -12.39 5.67 -19.70
CA ALA A 99 -12.42 6.80 -20.62
C ALA A 99 -12.75 6.42 -22.08
N GLN A 100 -12.90 5.13 -22.37
CA GLN A 100 -13.34 4.59 -23.67
C GLN A 100 -14.82 4.21 -23.58
#